data_AF-A0A9E5NK79-F1
#
_entry.id   AF-A0A9E5NK79-F1
#
_cell.length_a   1.000
_cell.length_b   1.000
_cell.length_c   1.000
_cell.angle_alpha   90.00
_cell.angle_beta   90.00
_cell.angle_gamma   90.00
#
_symmetry.space_group_name_H-M   'P 1'
#
loop_
_entity.id
_entity.type
_entity.pdbx_description
1 polymer ?
#
loop_
_entity_poly.entity_id
_entity_poly.type
_entity_poly.pdbx_seq_one_letter_code
_entity_poly.pdbx_strand_id
1 'polypeptide(L)'
;METCRWCGGPISVEETICPHCGVRLRRQSTRCRQCREEIRDGLAVCPHCGEELGRRRIRWRLIGSLGGVVLVGILAYVLLFVVPLPANLPFLAPQPSPT
;
A
#
# COMPACT_ATOMS: atom_id res chain seq x y z
N MET A 1 27.80 7.69 12.15
CA MET A 1 27.97 9.01 11.54
C MET A 1 26.95 9.18 10.45
N GLU A 2 26.25 10.32 10.42
CA GLU A 2 25.36 10.64 9.32
C GLU A 2 26.05 11.68 8.43
N THR A 3 25.65 11.78 7.16
CA THR A 3 26.28 12.70 6.21
C THR A 3 25.25 13.72 5.75
N CYS A 4 25.63 14.99 5.67
CA CYS A 4 24.72 16.03 5.23
C CYS A 4 24.36 15.83 3.75
N ARG A 5 23.07 15.72 3.44
CA ARG A 5 22.57 15.48 2.07
C ARG A 5 22.83 16.65 1.10
N TRP A 6 23.13 17.82 1.65
CA TRP A 6 23.37 19.04 0.88
C TRP A 6 24.85 19.26 0.55
N CYS A 7 25.76 19.03 1.51
CA CYS A 7 27.17 19.33 1.33
C CYS A 7 28.10 18.11 1.43
N GLY A 8 27.59 16.93 1.80
CA GLY A 8 28.40 15.73 1.99
C GLY A 8 29.31 15.78 3.23
N GLY A 9 29.23 16.83 4.05
CA GLY A 9 30.00 16.94 5.28
C GLY A 9 29.54 15.95 6.36
N PRO A 10 30.45 15.43 7.20
CA PRO A 10 30.08 14.59 8.33
C PRO A 10 29.25 15.40 9.33
N ILE A 11 28.19 14.80 9.85
CA ILE A 11 27.32 15.43 10.86
C ILE A 11 27.09 14.48 12.03
N SER A 12 26.98 15.06 13.23
CA SER A 12 26.57 14.34 14.43
C SER A 12 25.04 14.22 14.46
N VAL A 13 24.54 13.09 14.99
CA VAL A 13 23.09 12.78 15.04
C VAL A 13 22.34 13.82 15.90
N GLU A 14 23.04 14.41 16.86
CA GLU A 14 22.55 15.42 17.80
C GLU A 14 22.63 16.88 17.29
N GLU A 15 23.13 17.14 16.07
CA GLU A 15 23.14 18.48 15.49
C GLU A 15 21.89 18.81 14.65
N THR A 16 21.27 19.96 14.94
CA THR A 16 20.08 20.49 14.23
C THR A 16 20.47 21.35 13.03
N ILE A 17 21.71 21.80 12.96
CA ILE A 17 22.27 22.64 11.90
C ILE A 17 23.59 22.01 11.47
N CYS A 18 23.79 21.86 10.16
CA CYS A 18 25.05 21.33 9.65
C CYS A 18 26.16 22.37 9.84
N PRO A 19 27.30 22.02 10.47
CA PRO A 19 28.40 22.95 10.74
C PRO A 19 29.19 23.28 9.46
N HIS A 20 29.09 22.44 8.44
CA HIS A 20 29.80 22.63 7.17
C HIS A 20 29.08 23.56 6.19
N CYS A 21 27.75 23.58 6.20
CA CYS A 21 26.98 24.35 5.21
C CYS A 21 25.87 25.23 5.81
N GLY A 22 25.65 25.19 7.12
CA GLY A 22 24.62 25.98 7.80
C GLY A 22 23.18 25.57 7.52
N VAL A 23 22.94 24.47 6.78
CA VAL A 23 21.58 23.99 6.49
C VAL A 23 20.95 23.40 7.74
N ARG A 24 19.66 23.69 7.97
CA ARG A 24 18.90 23.07 9.06
C ARG A 24 18.60 21.61 8.73
N LEU A 25 19.11 20.72 9.56
CA LEU A 25 18.83 19.29 9.53
C LEU A 25 17.46 19.07 10.17
N ARG A 26 16.44 18.86 9.34
CA ARG A 26 15.11 18.56 9.83
C ARG A 26 15.09 17.11 10.31
N ARG A 27 15.26 16.90 11.62
CA ARG A 27 14.95 15.61 12.24
C ARG A 27 13.50 15.31 11.95
N GLN A 28 13.27 14.21 11.25
CA GLN A 28 11.94 13.68 11.08
C GLN A 28 11.66 12.95 12.40
N SER A 29 10.90 13.60 13.28
CA SER A 29 10.24 12.96 14.40
C SER A 29 8.75 12.89 14.07
N THR A 30 8.17 11.72 14.30
CA THR A 30 6.72 11.53 14.19
C THR A 30 6.17 11.20 15.56
N ARG A 31 4.94 11.62 15.81
CA ARG A 31 4.23 11.22 17.04
C ARG A 31 3.52 9.91 16.83
N CYS A 32 3.60 9.03 17.82
CA CYS A 32 2.79 7.82 17.83
C CYS A 32 1.30 8.17 17.87
N ARG A 33 0.45 7.47 17.10
CA ARG A 33 -1.00 7.70 17.14
C ARG A 33 -1.68 7.14 18.39
N GLN A 34 -1.08 6.13 19.02
CA GLN A 34 -1.62 5.48 20.22
C GLN A 34 -1.18 6.23 21.49
N CYS A 35 0.12 6.25 21.78
CA CYS A 35 0.64 6.85 23.01
C CYS A 35 0.92 8.35 22.92
N ARG A 36 0.88 8.94 21.71
CA ARG A 36 1.21 10.37 21.44
C ARG A 36 2.65 10.77 21.76
N GLU A 37 3.49 9.83 22.15
CA GLU A 37 4.91 10.05 22.41
C GLU A 37 5.66 10.40 21.11
N GLU A 38 6.71 11.21 21.25
CA GLU A 38 7.55 11.62 20.13
C GLU A 38 8.59 10.54 19.82
N ILE A 39 8.62 10.08 18.56
CA ILE A 39 9.44 8.95 18.14
C ILE A 39 10.27 9.36 16.93
N ARG A 40 11.50 8.86 16.87
CA ARG A 40 12.38 9.04 15.71
C ARG A 40 11.77 8.34 14.50
N ASP A 41 11.70 9.02 13.36
CA ASP A 41 11.28 8.39 12.11
C ASP A 41 12.27 7.29 11.71
N GLY A 42 11.75 6.17 11.21
CA GLY A 42 12.55 5.00 10.82
C GLY A 42 12.40 3.78 11.74
N LEU A 43 11.68 3.89 12.86
CA LEU A 43 11.32 2.74 13.69
C LEU A 43 10.08 2.04 13.12
N ALA A 44 10.12 0.71 13.06
CA ALA A 44 8.98 -0.11 12.65
C ALA A 44 7.92 -0.22 13.77
N VAL A 45 8.36 -0.14 15.03
CA VAL A 45 7.53 -0.34 16.23
C VAL A 45 7.81 0.77 17.24
N CYS A 46 6.77 1.23 17.91
CA CYS A 46 6.84 2.21 18.98
C CYS A 46 7.48 1.60 20.24
N PRO A 47 8.60 2.15 20.77
CA PRO A 47 9.22 1.63 21.98
C PRO A 47 8.42 1.91 23.25
N HIS A 48 7.46 2.85 23.21
CA HIS A 48 6.67 3.23 24.39
C HIS A 48 5.39 2.41 24.55
N CYS A 49 4.77 1.99 23.45
CA CYS A 49 3.49 1.27 23.49
C CYS A 49 3.47 -0.04 22.69
N GLY A 50 4.52 -0.36 21.95
CA GLY A 50 4.60 -1.58 21.13
C GLY A 50 3.79 -1.56 19.83
N GLU A 51 3.17 -0.43 19.47
CA GLU A 51 2.36 -0.33 18.24
C GLU A 51 3.26 -0.19 16.99
N GLU A 52 2.90 -0.85 15.89
CA GLU A 52 3.61 -0.75 14.61
C GLU A 52 3.47 0.66 13.98
N LEU A 53 4.58 1.38 13.88
CA LEU A 53 4.70 2.72 13.28
C LEU A 53 4.79 2.67 11.74
N GLY A 54 4.86 1.46 11.18
CA GLY A 54 5.08 1.20 9.75
C GLY A 54 3.82 1.14 8.88
N ARG A 55 2.61 1.34 9.41
CA ARG A 55 1.41 1.27 8.57
C ARG A 55 1.16 2.61 7.86
N ARG A 56 2.06 2.98 6.94
CA ARG A 56 1.69 3.81 5.78
C ARG A 56 0.57 3.06 5.04
N ARG A 57 -0.68 3.35 5.43
CA ARG A 57 -1.90 3.05 4.67
C ARG A 57 -1.97 3.90 3.39
N ILE A 58 -0.89 3.96 2.62
CA ILE A 58 -0.84 4.80 1.43
C ILE A 58 -0.76 3.89 0.20
N ARG A 59 -1.93 3.79 -0.43
CA ARG A 59 -2.18 3.43 -1.84
C ARG A 59 -2.19 1.96 -2.26
N TRP A 60 -2.38 1.02 -1.34
CA TRP A 60 -2.84 -0.33 -1.75
C TRP A 60 -4.30 -0.37 -2.26
N ARG A 61 -5.02 0.76 -2.28
CA ARG A 61 -6.30 0.87 -3.02
C ARG A 61 -6.13 1.23 -4.49
N LEU A 62 -5.01 1.85 -4.88
CA LEU A 62 -4.76 2.30 -6.25
C LEU A 62 -3.96 1.28 -7.08
N ILE A 63 -3.17 0.41 -6.44
CA ILE A 63 -2.52 -0.71 -7.11
C ILE A 63 -3.52 -1.85 -7.36
N GLY A 64 -4.43 -2.09 -6.41
CA GLY A 64 -5.50 -3.08 -6.57
C GLY A 64 -6.54 -2.74 -7.64
N SER A 65 -6.77 -1.45 -7.95
CA SER A 65 -7.76 -1.06 -8.94
C SER A 65 -7.31 -1.35 -10.37
N LEU A 66 -6.03 -1.15 -10.71
CA LEU A 66 -5.50 -1.47 -12.05
C LEU A 66 -5.46 -2.98 -12.27
N GLY A 67 -4.97 -3.75 -11.30
CA GLY A 67 -4.98 -5.21 -11.38
C GLY A 67 -6.41 -5.78 -11.45
N GLY A 68 -7.33 -5.24 -10.66
CA GLY A 68 -8.73 -5.66 -10.64
C GLY A 68 -9.47 -5.40 -11.96
N VAL A 69 -9.33 -4.20 -12.53
CA VAL A 69 -9.99 -3.85 -13.79
C VAL A 69 -9.45 -4.69 -14.95
N VAL A 70 -8.13 -4.91 -15.01
CA VAL A 70 -7.50 -5.74 -16.05
C VAL A 70 -7.95 -7.20 -15.92
N LEU A 71 -7.97 -7.77 -14.71
CA LEU A 71 -8.40 -9.15 -14.48
C LEU A 71 -9.88 -9.35 -14.85
N VAL A 72 -10.76 -8.43 -14.45
CA VAL A 72 -12.20 -8.49 -14.78
C VAL A 72 -12.41 -8.36 -16.30
N GLY A 73 -11.69 -7.45 -16.96
CA GLY A 73 -11.77 -7.28 -18.41
C GLY A 73 -11.32 -8.54 -19.17
N ILE A 74 -10.21 -9.16 -18.76
CA ILE A 74 -9.72 -10.40 -19.36
C ILE A 74 -10.72 -11.55 -19.13
N LEU A 75 -11.26 -11.70 -17.92
CA LEU A 75 -12.24 -12.75 -17.61
C LEU A 75 -13.52 -12.60 -18.45
N ALA A 76 -14.04 -11.37 -18.57
CA ALA A 76 -15.20 -11.07 -19.40
C ALA A 76 -14.94 -11.33 -20.88
N TYR A 77 -13.76 -10.95 -21.39
CA TYR A 77 -13.36 -11.23 -22.77
C TYR A 77 -13.27 -12.73 -23.02
N VAL A 78 -12.66 -13.50 -22.13
CA VAL A 78 -12.58 -14.97 -22.26
C VAL A 78 -13.99 -15.60 -22.22
N LEU A 79 -14.86 -15.17 -21.30
CA LEU A 79 -16.24 -15.66 -21.22
C LEU A 79 -17.09 -15.31 -22.45
N LEU A 80 -16.90 -14.13 -23.05
CA LEU A 80 -17.68 -13.69 -24.22
C LEU A 80 -17.13 -14.22 -25.54
N PHE A 81 -15.81 -14.36 -25.65
CA PHE A 81 -15.12 -14.60 -26.93
C PHE A 81 -14.55 -16.01 -27.04
N VAL A 82 -14.12 -16.64 -25.93
CA VAL A 82 -13.48 -17.96 -25.91
C VAL A 82 -14.43 -19.05 -25.43
N VAL A 83 -15.42 -18.70 -24.60
CA VAL A 83 -16.53 -19.58 -24.26
C VAL A 83 -17.70 -19.20 -25.18
N PRO A 84 -17.79 -19.70 -26.42
CA PRO A 84 -19.08 -19.69 -27.09
C PRO A 84 -19.99 -20.45 -26.15
N LEU A 85 -21.00 -19.76 -25.57
CA LEU A 85 -22.01 -20.41 -24.73
C LEU A 85 -22.37 -21.72 -25.44
N PRO A 86 -22.07 -22.91 -24.87
CA PRO A 86 -22.58 -24.11 -25.48
C PRO A 86 -24.09 -23.93 -25.41
N ALA A 87 -24.70 -23.85 -26.58
CA ALA A 87 -26.12 -23.94 -26.79
C ALA A 87 -26.63 -25.34 -26.37
N ASN A 88 -26.35 -25.72 -25.13
CA ASN A 88 -26.82 -26.92 -24.44
C ASN A 88 -27.55 -26.45 -23.19
N LEU A 89 -28.58 -25.63 -23.39
CA LEU A 89 -29.77 -25.77 -22.55
C LEU A 89 -30.39 -27.10 -22.97
N PRO A 90 -30.41 -28.14 -22.12
CA PRO A 90 -31.29 -29.25 -22.37
C PRO A 90 -32.70 -28.65 -22.36
N PHE A 91 -33.33 -28.69 -23.53
CA PHE A 91 -34.75 -28.49 -23.70
C PHE A 91 -35.46 -29.24 -22.56
N LEU A 92 -35.94 -28.51 -21.54
CA LEU A 92 -36.96 -29.00 -20.63
C LEU A 92 -38.21 -29.14 -21.50
N ALA A 93 -38.31 -30.30 -22.15
CA ALA A 93 -39.52 -30.72 -22.81
C ALA A 93 -40.66 -30.63 -21.78
N PRO A 94 -41.79 -29.99 -22.10
CA PRO A 94 -42.95 -30.00 -21.23
C PRO A 94 -43.40 -31.46 -21.09
N GLN A 95 -43.34 -32.00 -19.87
CA GLN A 95 -43.91 -33.31 -19.56
C GLN A 95 -45.44 -33.22 -19.75
N PRO A 96 -46.07 -34.13 -20.52
CA PRO A 96 -47.52 -34.17 -20.60
C PRO A 96 -48.11 -34.63 -19.26
N SER A 97 -49.12 -33.89 -18.81
CA SER A 97 -49.93 -34.18 -17.61
C SER A 97 -50.70 -35.50 -17.77
N PRO A 98 -50.60 -36.46 -16.82
CA PRO A 98 -51.53 -37.60 -16.80
C PRO A 98 -52.90 -37.15 -16.27
N THR A 99 -53.93 -37.59 -16.99
CA THR A 99 -55.36 -37.42 -16.74
C THR A 99 -55.85 -38.41 -15.70
#